data_AF-A0A642C6D5-F1
#
_entry.id   AF-A0A642C6D5-F1
#
_cell.length_a   1.000
_cell.length_b   1.000
_cell.length_c   1.000
_cell.angle_alpha   90.00
_cell.angle_beta   90.00
_cell.angle_gamma   90.00
#
_symmetry.space_group_name_H-M   'P 1'
#
loop_
_entity.id
_entity.type
_entity.pdbx_description
1 polymer ?
#
loop_
_entity_poly.entity_id
_entity_poly.type
_entity_poly.pdbx_seq_one_letter_code
_entity_poly.pdbx_strand_id
1 'polypeptide(L)'
;KPEIFHHLRDYITMTNAFAFYDYNARRDWSWRTSILKDLDKGAYCFGYYDLDEWGMVNNASQLGVSMLPTDQAANLATLSSIYDTTGLKQRPATKEVVTEENVHYVTFLVSDGDNIAFNLWGQQGYMDHDLHGQFPLGYTISPSLYDLAPAALCWYYENSKEGDYFVAGPSGSSYIFPSKMSDADLDDYLAKLNEYVDKSGLNICNILDQKIMDNPKVYNKYLAQPNIDAIFYTGYGEKGDGRIKFSDNGKPVIEQRSVLWEGIDGGSNRGEESTVISQINSRSANPHSADGYTFVFVHCWTKNQQSIKTVIDGLNDNVRVVPVDQFVQLVKQNLGPK
;
A
#
# COMPACT_ATOMS: atom_id res chain seq x y z
N LYS A 1 -10.35 -7.14 -19.86
CA LYS A 1 -9.86 -7.70 -21.15
C LYS A 1 -10.91 -8.67 -21.71
N PRO A 2 -11.07 -8.79 -23.05
CA PRO A 2 -12.10 -9.65 -23.64
C PRO A 2 -11.89 -11.15 -23.35
N GLU A 3 -10.64 -11.58 -23.17
CA GLU A 3 -10.26 -12.99 -22.97
C GLU A 3 -10.23 -13.44 -21.49
N ILE A 4 -10.64 -12.58 -20.54
CA ILE A 4 -10.87 -12.99 -19.15
C ILE A 4 -12.29 -13.52 -19.07
N PHE A 5 -12.50 -14.77 -18.65
CA PHE A 5 -13.81 -15.42 -18.77
C PHE A 5 -14.65 -15.44 -17.49
N HIS A 6 -14.03 -15.63 -16.31
CA HIS A 6 -14.76 -15.88 -15.06
C HIS A 6 -14.47 -14.89 -13.93
N HIS A 7 -13.44 -14.05 -14.07
CA HIS A 7 -13.13 -13.00 -13.10
C HIS A 7 -13.89 -11.72 -13.42
N LEU A 8 -14.29 -10.98 -12.38
CA LEU A 8 -15.01 -9.69 -12.38
C LEU A 8 -16.38 -9.65 -13.07
N ARG A 9 -16.64 -10.51 -14.06
CA ARG A 9 -17.86 -10.50 -14.88
C ARG A 9 -19.13 -10.74 -14.06
N ASP A 10 -19.02 -11.51 -12.98
CA ASP A 10 -20.08 -11.70 -11.98
C ASP A 10 -20.49 -10.35 -11.37
N TYR A 11 -19.52 -9.53 -10.93
CA TYR A 11 -19.77 -8.22 -10.32
C TYR A 11 -20.27 -7.19 -11.34
N ILE A 12 -19.74 -7.20 -12.56
CA ILE A 12 -20.24 -6.36 -13.67
C ILE A 12 -21.72 -6.67 -13.93
N THR A 13 -22.06 -7.96 -14.01
CA THR A 13 -23.44 -8.42 -14.25
C THR A 13 -24.37 -8.02 -13.10
N MET A 14 -23.91 -8.17 -11.85
CA MET A 14 -24.67 -7.77 -10.66
C MET A 14 -24.99 -6.27 -10.62
N THR A 15 -24.03 -5.43 -11.01
CA THR A 15 -24.12 -3.96 -10.88
C THR A 15 -24.63 -3.25 -12.13
N ASN A 16 -24.85 -3.98 -13.23
CA ASN A 16 -25.13 -3.42 -14.57
C ASN A 16 -24.04 -2.44 -15.05
N ALA A 17 -22.79 -2.65 -14.65
CA ALA A 17 -21.69 -1.78 -15.03
C ALA A 17 -21.36 -1.88 -16.53
N PHE A 18 -20.93 -0.76 -17.13
CA PHE A 18 -20.49 -0.74 -18.52
C PHE A 18 -19.09 -1.37 -18.66
N ALA A 19 -19.01 -2.52 -19.32
CA ALA A 19 -17.76 -3.22 -19.59
C ALA A 19 -17.20 -2.87 -20.98
N PHE A 20 -15.96 -2.38 -21.03
CA PHE A 20 -15.30 -1.99 -22.28
C PHE A 20 -13.83 -2.39 -22.32
N TYR A 21 -13.24 -2.35 -23.52
CA TYR A 21 -11.82 -2.59 -23.74
C TYR A 21 -11.30 -1.55 -24.75
N ASP A 22 -10.68 -0.49 -24.25
CA ASP A 22 -10.17 0.64 -25.05
C ASP A 22 -8.64 0.56 -25.28
N TYR A 23 -7.96 -0.49 -24.80
CA TYR A 23 -6.53 -0.58 -25.05
C TYR A 23 -6.25 -0.72 -26.54
N ASN A 24 -5.43 0.19 -27.05
CA ASN A 24 -5.05 0.27 -28.45
C ASN A 24 -3.55 0.60 -28.55
N ALA A 25 -2.91 0.24 -29.67
CA ALA A 25 -1.46 0.39 -29.84
C ALA A 25 -0.97 1.86 -29.74
N ARG A 26 -1.87 2.84 -29.95
CA ARG A 26 -1.57 4.26 -29.83
C ARG A 26 -1.60 4.76 -28.39
N ARG A 27 -2.17 3.98 -27.46
CA ARG A 27 -2.50 4.41 -26.08
C ARG A 27 -3.28 5.73 -26.10
N ASP A 28 -4.20 5.84 -27.07
CA ASP A 28 -5.10 6.98 -27.20
C ASP A 28 -6.20 6.86 -26.15
N TRP A 29 -6.24 7.80 -25.20
CA TRP A 29 -7.14 7.78 -24.06
C TRP A 29 -8.49 8.45 -24.31
N SER A 30 -8.77 8.90 -25.54
CA SER A 30 -9.94 9.73 -25.84
C SER A 30 -11.26 9.02 -25.48
N TRP A 31 -11.41 7.75 -25.84
CA TRP A 31 -12.66 7.02 -25.58
C TRP A 31 -12.81 6.64 -24.10
N ARG A 32 -11.78 6.09 -23.45
CA ARG A 32 -11.78 5.86 -22.00
C ARG A 32 -12.12 7.14 -21.23
N THR A 33 -11.49 8.26 -21.57
CA THR A 33 -11.79 9.56 -20.94
C THR A 33 -13.25 9.94 -21.12
N SER A 34 -13.81 9.71 -22.32
CA SER A 34 -15.21 10.01 -22.59
C SER A 34 -16.19 9.17 -21.76
N ILE A 35 -15.83 7.92 -21.45
CA ILE A 35 -16.62 7.03 -20.58
C ILE A 35 -16.48 7.48 -19.12
N LEU A 36 -15.26 7.69 -18.65
CA LEU A 36 -14.99 8.00 -17.25
C LEU A 36 -15.55 9.35 -16.81
N LYS A 37 -15.58 10.36 -17.71
CA LYS A 37 -16.17 11.67 -17.40
C LYS A 37 -17.70 11.64 -17.26
N ASP A 38 -18.35 10.62 -17.82
CA ASP A 38 -19.80 10.46 -17.77
C ASP A 38 -20.25 9.71 -16.49
N LEU A 39 -19.30 9.22 -15.69
CA LEU A 39 -19.57 8.64 -14.38
C LEU A 39 -19.86 9.71 -13.33
N ASP A 40 -20.58 9.33 -12.29
CA ASP A 40 -20.83 10.19 -11.14
C ASP A 40 -19.53 10.55 -10.39
N LYS A 41 -19.57 11.65 -9.61
CA LYS A 41 -18.43 12.05 -8.77
C LYS A 41 -18.10 10.97 -7.74
N GLY A 42 -16.81 10.67 -7.60
CA GLY A 42 -16.34 9.63 -6.69
C GLY A 42 -16.57 8.20 -7.19
N ALA A 43 -16.88 8.02 -8.48
CA ALA A 43 -17.04 6.71 -9.09
C ALA A 43 -15.72 5.91 -9.15
N TYR A 44 -15.89 4.63 -9.48
CA TYR A 44 -14.82 3.66 -9.59
C TYR A 44 -14.66 3.16 -11.02
N CYS A 45 -13.42 2.86 -11.41
CA CYS A 45 -13.09 2.08 -12.59
C CYS A 45 -12.50 0.74 -12.14
N PHE A 46 -13.32 -0.31 -12.16
CA PHE A 46 -12.89 -1.69 -11.92
C PHE A 46 -12.17 -2.24 -13.16
N GLY A 47 -11.37 -3.30 -13.00
CA GLY A 47 -10.77 -4.03 -14.11
C GLY A 47 -9.25 -4.06 -14.10
N TYR A 48 -8.66 -3.95 -15.29
CA TYR A 48 -7.23 -4.14 -15.55
C TYR A 48 -6.44 -2.84 -15.45
N TYR A 49 -5.14 -2.95 -15.22
CA TYR A 49 -4.19 -1.82 -15.19
C TYR A 49 -2.91 -2.10 -16.01
N ASP A 50 -2.49 -3.36 -16.09
CA ASP A 50 -1.18 -3.81 -16.56
C ASP A 50 -0.80 -3.44 -18.00
N LEU A 51 -1.77 -3.16 -18.88
CA LEU A 51 -1.47 -2.80 -20.28
C LEU A 51 -0.86 -1.40 -20.44
N ASP A 52 -1.14 -0.49 -19.49
CA ASP A 52 -0.50 0.83 -19.38
C ASP A 52 -0.75 1.44 -17.99
N GLU A 53 -0.20 0.82 -16.94
CA GLU A 53 -0.56 1.12 -15.55
C GLU A 53 -0.51 2.61 -15.22
N TRP A 54 0.66 3.25 -15.41
CA TRP A 54 0.82 4.67 -15.11
C TRP A 54 -0.15 5.52 -15.93
N GLY A 55 -0.32 5.23 -17.22
CA GLY A 55 -1.24 5.96 -18.10
C GLY A 55 -2.69 5.84 -17.66
N MET A 56 -3.13 4.64 -17.27
CA MET A 56 -4.49 4.35 -16.82
C MET A 56 -4.81 5.02 -15.48
N VAL A 57 -3.91 4.92 -14.51
CA VAL A 57 -4.09 5.52 -13.18
C VAL A 57 -4.03 7.05 -13.28
N ASN A 58 -3.10 7.60 -14.06
CA ASN A 58 -3.07 9.04 -14.34
C ASN A 58 -4.38 9.52 -14.98
N ASN A 59 -4.85 8.84 -16.03
CA ASN A 59 -6.08 9.22 -16.73
C ASN A 59 -7.32 9.19 -15.82
N ALA A 60 -7.46 8.17 -14.96
CA ALA A 60 -8.59 8.08 -14.04
C ALA A 60 -8.49 9.11 -12.90
N SER A 61 -7.30 9.26 -12.30
CA SER A 61 -7.07 10.19 -11.18
C SER A 61 -7.30 11.65 -11.58
N GLN A 62 -6.90 12.05 -12.80
CA GLN A 62 -7.17 13.40 -13.33
C GLN A 62 -8.67 13.72 -13.43
N LEU A 63 -9.52 12.71 -13.52
CA LEU A 63 -10.98 12.84 -13.61
C LEU A 63 -11.68 12.67 -12.25
N GLY A 64 -10.93 12.46 -11.16
CA GLY A 64 -11.49 12.15 -9.84
C GLY A 64 -12.13 10.76 -9.77
N VAL A 65 -11.74 9.84 -10.66
CA VAL A 65 -12.22 8.45 -10.69
C VAL A 65 -11.17 7.54 -10.05
N SER A 66 -11.65 6.63 -9.20
CA SER A 66 -10.79 5.71 -8.43
C SER A 66 -10.61 4.38 -9.16
N MET A 67 -9.37 3.94 -9.44
CA MET A 67 -9.17 2.61 -10.01
C MET A 67 -9.17 1.54 -8.93
N LEU A 68 -9.79 0.39 -9.21
CA LEU A 68 -9.73 -0.77 -8.33
C LEU A 68 -9.34 -2.02 -9.13
N PRO A 69 -8.06 -2.47 -9.06
CA PRO A 69 -7.60 -3.63 -9.81
C PRO A 69 -8.35 -4.90 -9.39
N THR A 70 -9.14 -5.45 -10.30
CA THR A 70 -10.13 -6.50 -9.98
C THR A 70 -10.35 -7.48 -11.13
N ASP A 71 -9.73 -7.32 -12.30
CA ASP A 71 -9.97 -8.21 -13.45
C ASP A 71 -9.46 -9.65 -13.26
N GLN A 72 -8.68 -9.90 -12.20
CA GLN A 72 -8.27 -11.24 -11.78
C GLN A 72 -8.93 -11.71 -10.48
N ALA A 73 -9.92 -10.98 -9.98
CA ALA A 73 -10.67 -11.36 -8.78
C ALA A 73 -11.91 -12.20 -9.15
N ALA A 74 -12.08 -13.32 -8.48
CA ALA A 74 -13.26 -14.18 -8.60
C ALA A 74 -14.30 -13.87 -7.51
N ASN A 75 -15.56 -14.17 -7.81
CA ASN A 75 -16.65 -14.26 -6.83
C ASN A 75 -17.00 -12.95 -6.07
N LEU A 76 -16.60 -11.78 -6.58
CA LEU A 76 -16.87 -10.51 -5.92
C LEU A 76 -18.37 -10.24 -5.70
N ALA A 77 -19.23 -10.68 -6.64
CA ALA A 77 -20.69 -10.53 -6.47
C ALA A 77 -21.20 -11.29 -5.24
N THR A 78 -20.72 -12.52 -5.05
CA THR A 78 -21.08 -13.35 -3.91
C THR A 78 -20.43 -12.85 -2.62
N LEU A 79 -19.13 -12.53 -2.66
CA LEU A 79 -18.35 -12.12 -1.49
C LEU A 79 -18.87 -10.80 -0.89
N SER A 80 -19.29 -9.85 -1.73
CA SER A 80 -19.88 -8.58 -1.30
C SER A 80 -21.29 -8.69 -0.71
N SER A 81 -21.90 -9.88 -0.73
CA SER A 81 -23.26 -10.10 -0.20
C SER A 81 -23.28 -10.41 1.30
N ILE A 82 -22.14 -10.42 1.98
CA ILE A 82 -22.06 -10.56 3.44
C ILE A 82 -22.13 -9.16 4.06
N TYR A 83 -23.16 -8.89 4.86
CA TYR A 83 -23.38 -7.58 5.50
C TYR A 83 -22.96 -7.55 6.98
N ASP A 84 -22.60 -8.70 7.55
CA ASP A 84 -22.01 -8.75 8.89
C ASP A 84 -20.58 -8.24 8.82
N THR A 85 -20.30 -7.19 9.59
CA THR A 85 -19.00 -6.52 9.66
C THR A 85 -18.24 -6.81 10.96
N THR A 86 -18.67 -7.84 11.70
CA THR A 86 -17.95 -8.34 12.87
C THR A 86 -16.53 -8.77 12.47
N GLY A 87 -15.54 -8.44 13.32
CA GLY A 87 -14.14 -8.83 13.08
C GLY A 87 -13.40 -8.01 12.02
N LEU A 88 -14.03 -7.00 11.41
CA LEU A 88 -13.43 -6.21 10.33
C LEU A 88 -12.66 -4.97 10.77
N LYS A 89 -12.30 -4.84 12.06
CA LYS A 89 -11.48 -3.73 12.58
C LYS A 89 -10.16 -4.30 13.07
N GLN A 90 -9.07 -3.88 12.42
CA GLN A 90 -7.70 -4.24 12.82
C GLN A 90 -7.38 -3.78 14.25
N ARG A 91 -6.45 -4.49 14.91
CA ARG A 91 -5.80 -4.01 16.15
C ARG A 91 -5.29 -2.56 15.99
N PRO A 92 -5.34 -1.72 17.04
CA PRO A 92 -4.79 -0.38 16.95
C PRO A 92 -3.27 -0.42 16.76
N ALA A 93 -2.73 0.54 15.99
CA ALA A 93 -1.30 0.82 15.96
C ALA A 93 -0.80 1.16 17.37
N THR A 94 0.35 0.60 17.77
CA THR A 94 0.94 0.96 19.06
C THR A 94 1.25 2.47 19.13
N LYS A 95 1.06 3.04 20.32
CA LYS A 95 1.48 4.41 20.66
C LYS A 95 2.60 4.41 21.70
N GLU A 96 3.04 3.23 22.14
CA GLU A 96 4.06 3.04 23.16
C GLU A 96 5.12 2.07 22.65
N VAL A 97 6.37 2.55 22.62
CA VAL A 97 7.56 1.76 22.29
C VAL A 97 8.76 2.42 22.93
N VAL A 98 9.65 1.63 23.53
CA VAL A 98 10.87 2.15 24.13
C VAL A 98 11.95 2.22 23.05
N THR A 99 12.54 3.41 22.86
CA THR A 99 13.70 3.57 21.99
C THR A 99 14.89 2.81 22.60
N GLU A 100 15.46 1.89 21.84
CA GLU A 100 16.76 1.28 22.14
C GLU A 100 17.86 2.16 21.53
N GLU A 101 18.89 2.46 22.31
CA GLU A 101 20.01 3.29 21.85
C GLU A 101 21.01 2.47 21.03
N ASN A 102 21.73 3.14 20.11
CA ASN A 102 22.79 2.55 19.29
C ASN A 102 22.33 1.39 18.38
N VAL A 103 21.07 1.41 17.92
CA VAL A 103 20.54 0.45 16.94
C VAL A 103 20.07 1.12 15.65
N HIS A 104 20.01 0.34 14.58
CA HIS A 104 19.35 0.70 13.33
C HIS A 104 18.00 -0.01 13.24
N TYR A 105 16.91 0.72 13.07
CA TYR A 105 15.57 0.16 12.95
C TYR A 105 15.21 -0.16 11.50
N VAL A 106 14.61 -1.33 11.28
CA VAL A 106 14.18 -1.81 9.97
C VAL A 106 12.72 -2.25 10.06
N THR A 107 11.93 -1.93 9.04
CA THR A 107 10.62 -2.54 8.84
C THR A 107 10.44 -2.96 7.38
N PHE A 108 9.62 -3.98 7.14
CA PHE A 108 9.32 -4.51 5.83
C PHE A 108 7.83 -4.32 5.54
N LEU A 109 7.48 -3.88 4.32
CA LEU A 109 6.10 -3.75 3.85
C LEU A 109 5.94 -4.41 2.49
N VAL A 110 5.05 -5.40 2.39
CA VAL A 110 4.71 -6.12 1.15
C VAL A 110 3.84 -5.26 0.24
N SER A 111 4.13 -5.28 -1.06
CA SER A 111 3.49 -4.51 -2.14
C SER A 111 2.11 -5.02 -2.58
N ASP A 112 1.52 -4.34 -3.57
CA ASP A 112 0.35 -4.74 -4.38
C ASP A 112 -0.97 -4.96 -3.62
N GLY A 113 -1.06 -4.48 -2.38
CA GLY A 113 -2.25 -4.63 -1.56
C GLY A 113 -3.48 -3.87 -2.06
N ASP A 114 -3.35 -2.92 -2.97
CA ASP A 114 -4.49 -2.26 -3.64
C ASP A 114 -5.21 -3.20 -4.62
N ASN A 115 -4.53 -4.24 -5.09
CA ASN A 115 -5.06 -5.21 -6.02
C ASN A 115 -5.89 -6.26 -5.30
N ILE A 116 -7.22 -6.19 -5.48
CA ILE A 116 -8.18 -7.12 -4.87
C ILE A 116 -7.92 -8.56 -5.30
N ALA A 117 -7.41 -8.79 -6.51
CA ALA A 117 -7.06 -10.13 -6.95
C ALA A 117 -5.86 -10.70 -6.17
N PHE A 118 -4.88 -9.86 -5.82
CA PHE A 118 -3.80 -10.28 -4.93
C PHE A 118 -4.36 -10.60 -3.54
N ASN A 119 -5.21 -9.72 -2.99
CA ASN A 119 -5.82 -9.93 -1.67
C ASN A 119 -6.67 -11.22 -1.60
N LEU A 120 -7.35 -11.61 -2.68
CA LEU A 120 -8.22 -12.80 -2.71
C LEU A 120 -7.51 -14.07 -3.19
N TRP A 121 -6.19 -14.02 -3.43
CA TRP A 121 -5.44 -15.16 -3.92
C TRP A 121 -3.99 -15.18 -3.41
N GLY A 122 -3.11 -14.41 -4.05
CA GLY A 122 -1.66 -14.49 -3.82
C GLY A 122 -1.26 -14.10 -2.41
N GLN A 123 -1.93 -13.13 -1.81
CA GLN A 123 -1.59 -12.60 -0.49
C GLN A 123 -1.88 -13.60 0.64
N GLN A 124 -2.92 -14.43 0.51
CA GLN A 124 -3.23 -15.48 1.49
C GLN A 124 -2.08 -16.48 1.57
N GLY A 125 -1.64 -17.02 0.43
CA GLY A 125 -0.50 -17.92 0.38
C GLY A 125 0.83 -17.24 0.75
N TYR A 126 0.96 -15.94 0.50
CA TYR A 126 2.12 -15.17 0.95
C TYR A 126 2.17 -15.09 2.47
N MET A 127 1.05 -14.80 3.12
CA MET A 127 0.94 -14.70 4.58
C MET A 127 1.13 -16.07 5.24
N ASP A 128 0.49 -17.12 4.72
CA ASP A 128 0.56 -18.49 5.24
C ASP A 128 1.84 -19.25 4.86
N HIS A 129 2.92 -18.55 4.50
CA HIS A 129 4.22 -19.18 4.33
C HIS A 129 4.67 -19.83 5.65
N ASP A 130 5.40 -20.95 5.61
CA ASP A 130 5.91 -21.67 6.80
C ASP A 130 6.78 -20.84 7.76
N LEU A 131 7.17 -19.63 7.37
CA LEU A 131 7.97 -18.69 8.17
C LEU A 131 7.11 -17.64 8.88
N HIS A 132 5.79 -17.67 8.68
CA HIS A 132 4.85 -16.71 9.26
C HIS A 132 5.03 -16.65 10.77
N GLY A 133 5.29 -15.46 11.29
CA GLY A 133 5.52 -15.23 12.72
C GLY A 133 6.95 -15.38 13.21
N GLN A 134 7.89 -15.78 12.37
CA GLN A 134 9.31 -15.82 12.74
C GLN A 134 9.94 -14.41 12.78
N PHE A 135 9.32 -13.44 12.14
CA PHE A 135 9.71 -12.02 12.14
C PHE A 135 8.47 -11.16 11.86
N PRO A 136 8.46 -9.88 12.27
CA PRO A 136 7.34 -9.00 12.01
C PRO A 136 7.30 -8.55 10.54
N LEU A 137 6.10 -8.42 9.98
CA LEU A 137 5.90 -8.07 8.58
C LEU A 137 4.68 -7.17 8.37
N GLY A 138 4.88 -6.08 7.63
CA GLY A 138 3.80 -5.24 7.13
C GLY A 138 3.22 -5.77 5.84
N TYR A 139 1.90 -5.66 5.69
CA TYR A 139 1.20 -5.99 4.45
C TYR A 139 0.39 -4.79 3.96
N THR A 140 0.53 -4.41 2.69
CA THR A 140 -0.50 -3.57 2.09
C THR A 140 -1.77 -4.40 1.85
N ILE A 141 -2.94 -3.81 2.05
CA ILE A 141 -4.24 -4.44 1.76
C ILE A 141 -5.27 -3.37 1.39
N SER A 142 -6.25 -3.71 0.56
CA SER A 142 -7.25 -2.76 0.09
C SER A 142 -8.33 -2.56 1.16
N PRO A 143 -8.57 -1.32 1.64
CA PRO A 143 -9.72 -1.03 2.48
C PRO A 143 -11.05 -1.45 1.84
N SER A 144 -11.14 -1.48 0.50
CA SER A 144 -12.36 -1.89 -0.23
C SER A 144 -12.75 -3.35 -0.02
N LEU A 145 -11.89 -4.19 0.56
CA LEU A 145 -12.30 -5.54 0.99
C LEU A 145 -13.36 -5.51 2.08
N TYR A 146 -13.47 -4.42 2.86
CA TYR A 146 -14.51 -4.28 3.87
C TYR A 146 -15.91 -4.43 3.26
N ASP A 147 -16.13 -3.92 2.05
CA ASP A 147 -17.41 -4.05 1.32
C ASP A 147 -17.39 -5.20 0.32
N LEU A 148 -16.26 -5.42 -0.38
CA LEU A 148 -16.21 -6.37 -1.50
C LEU A 148 -16.01 -7.83 -1.08
N ALA A 149 -15.34 -8.05 0.04
CA ALA A 149 -15.04 -9.39 0.54
C ALA A 149 -14.76 -9.37 2.05
N PRO A 150 -15.75 -8.97 2.87
CA PRO A 150 -15.57 -8.83 4.32
C PRO A 150 -15.07 -10.13 4.98
N ALA A 151 -15.52 -11.30 4.53
CA ALA A 151 -15.02 -12.58 5.05
C ALA A 151 -13.51 -12.77 4.86
N ALA A 152 -12.94 -12.30 3.73
CA ALA A 152 -11.51 -12.37 3.49
C ALA A 152 -10.74 -11.38 4.39
N LEU A 153 -11.26 -10.16 4.55
CA LEU A 153 -10.66 -9.19 5.47
C LEU A 153 -10.67 -9.68 6.92
N CYS A 154 -11.77 -10.27 7.37
CA CYS A 154 -11.88 -10.93 8.69
C CYS A 154 -10.82 -12.01 8.85
N TRP A 155 -10.66 -12.88 7.85
CA TRP A 155 -9.64 -13.93 7.85
C TRP A 155 -8.22 -13.36 8.00
N TYR A 156 -7.87 -12.29 7.29
CA TYR A 156 -6.56 -11.65 7.43
C TYR A 156 -6.28 -11.15 8.84
N TYR A 157 -7.29 -10.57 9.50
CA TYR A 157 -7.15 -10.07 10.87
C TYR A 157 -7.11 -11.21 11.89
N GLU A 158 -7.93 -12.25 11.73
CA GLU A 158 -7.94 -13.42 12.61
C GLU A 158 -6.67 -14.28 12.47
N ASN A 159 -6.08 -14.33 11.26
CA ASN A 159 -4.85 -15.06 11.00
C ASN A 159 -3.59 -14.27 11.38
N SER A 160 -3.71 -12.97 11.66
CA SER A 160 -2.58 -12.12 12.00
C SER A 160 -1.88 -12.55 13.29
N LYS A 161 -0.55 -12.50 13.27
CA LYS A 161 0.30 -12.65 14.46
C LYS A 161 0.64 -11.27 15.02
N GLU A 162 1.15 -11.22 16.24
CA GLU A 162 1.45 -9.97 16.95
C GLU A 162 2.36 -9.02 16.14
N GLY A 163 3.34 -9.58 15.43
CA GLY A 163 4.28 -8.82 14.59
C GLY A 163 3.73 -8.38 13.24
N ASP A 164 2.54 -8.84 12.85
CA ASP A 164 1.91 -8.45 11.58
C ASP A 164 1.15 -7.14 11.73
N TYR A 165 1.14 -6.36 10.66
CA TYR A 165 0.33 -5.14 10.58
C TYR A 165 -0.08 -4.82 9.14
N PHE A 166 -1.35 -4.49 8.93
CA PHE A 166 -1.92 -4.14 7.64
C PHE A 166 -1.98 -2.62 7.45
N VAL A 167 -1.61 -2.19 6.24
CA VAL A 167 -1.52 -0.81 5.77
C VAL A 167 -2.46 -0.66 4.58
N ALA A 168 -3.21 0.44 4.49
CA ALA A 168 -4.03 0.70 3.30
C ALA A 168 -3.13 0.78 2.06
N GLY A 169 -3.38 -0.05 1.06
CA GLY A 169 -2.59 -0.10 -0.17
C GLY A 169 -2.66 1.19 -1.03
N PRO A 170 -1.88 1.26 -2.11
CA PRO A 170 -1.90 2.36 -3.07
C PRO A 170 -3.31 2.83 -3.46
N SER A 171 -3.69 4.10 -3.31
CA SER A 171 -3.12 5.10 -2.40
C SER A 171 -4.19 5.51 -1.38
N GLY A 172 -4.83 4.52 -0.74
CA GLY A 172 -6.00 4.68 0.12
C GLY A 172 -6.95 3.49 -0.04
N SER A 173 -8.23 3.76 -0.25
CA SER A 173 -9.26 2.73 -0.49
C SER A 173 -9.18 2.10 -1.89
N SER A 174 -8.38 2.69 -2.77
CA SER A 174 -8.30 2.37 -4.20
C SER A 174 -7.03 2.99 -4.81
N TYR A 175 -6.65 2.52 -5.99
CA TYR A 175 -5.45 2.97 -6.68
C TYR A 175 -5.69 4.31 -7.38
N ILE A 176 -5.10 5.35 -6.81
CA ILE A 176 -5.09 6.70 -7.34
C ILE A 176 -3.67 7.29 -7.26
N PHE A 177 -3.38 8.25 -8.14
CA PHE A 177 -2.29 9.20 -7.98
C PHE A 177 -2.87 10.49 -7.38
N PRO A 178 -2.82 10.69 -6.06
CA PRO A 178 -3.42 11.87 -5.43
C PRO A 178 -2.83 13.18 -5.95
N SER A 179 -1.60 13.18 -6.45
CA SER A 179 -0.98 14.35 -7.09
C SER A 179 -1.65 14.79 -8.40
N LYS A 180 -2.47 13.92 -9.00
CA LYS A 180 -3.15 14.15 -10.28
C LYS A 180 -4.61 14.56 -10.13
N MET A 181 -5.20 14.35 -8.95
CA MET A 181 -6.57 14.79 -8.67
C MET A 181 -6.66 16.31 -8.57
N SER A 182 -7.84 16.84 -8.88
CA SER A 182 -8.17 18.21 -8.49
C SER A 182 -8.20 18.34 -6.97
N ASP A 183 -8.02 19.55 -6.43
CA ASP A 183 -8.00 19.74 -4.98
C ASP A 183 -9.31 19.28 -4.33
N ALA A 184 -10.46 19.57 -4.96
CA ALA A 184 -11.78 19.17 -4.47
C ALA A 184 -11.99 17.65 -4.54
N ASP A 185 -11.57 17.00 -5.63
CA ASP A 185 -11.71 15.55 -5.75
C ASP A 185 -10.86 14.80 -4.73
N LEU A 186 -9.66 15.32 -4.44
CA LEU A 186 -8.81 14.77 -3.40
C LEU A 186 -9.42 14.98 -2.00
N ASP A 187 -10.03 16.14 -1.74
CA ASP A 187 -10.70 16.42 -0.46
C ASP A 187 -11.88 15.46 -0.24
N ASP A 188 -12.74 15.29 -1.25
CA ASP A 188 -13.85 14.34 -1.21
C ASP A 188 -13.38 12.89 -1.03
N TYR A 189 -12.30 12.51 -1.73
CA TYR A 189 -11.70 11.19 -1.60
C TYR A 189 -11.20 10.94 -0.17
N LEU A 190 -10.46 11.90 0.40
CA LEU A 190 -9.85 11.76 1.72
C LEU A 190 -10.87 11.77 2.85
N ALA A 191 -11.94 12.54 2.73
CA ALA A 191 -13.04 12.51 3.71
C ALA A 191 -13.69 11.12 3.77
N LYS A 192 -13.93 10.49 2.61
CA LYS A 192 -14.44 9.11 2.53
C LYS A 192 -13.42 8.11 3.05
N LEU A 193 -12.15 8.27 2.67
CA LEU A 193 -11.07 7.40 3.14
C LEU A 193 -10.96 7.41 4.66
N ASN A 194 -11.04 8.58 5.29
CA ASN A 194 -10.95 8.75 6.73
C ASN A 194 -12.01 7.95 7.51
N GLU A 195 -13.25 7.96 7.01
CA GLU A 195 -14.34 7.15 7.57
C GLU A 195 -14.08 5.65 7.36
N TYR A 196 -13.56 5.29 6.20
CA TYR A 196 -13.40 3.89 5.80
C TYR A 196 -12.24 3.18 6.51
N VAL A 197 -11.13 3.91 6.72
CA VAL A 197 -10.02 3.41 7.54
C VAL A 197 -10.36 3.37 9.03
N ASP A 198 -11.38 4.12 9.47
CA ASP A 198 -11.90 3.93 10.83
C ASP A 198 -12.74 2.67 10.95
N LYS A 199 -13.49 2.26 9.93
CA LYS A 199 -14.20 0.97 9.98
C LYS A 199 -13.23 -0.21 9.95
N SER A 200 -12.23 -0.14 9.08
CA SER A 200 -11.26 -1.23 8.88
C SER A 200 -10.07 -1.24 9.83
N GLY A 201 -9.71 -0.10 10.42
CA GLY A 201 -8.49 0.04 11.24
C GLY A 201 -7.20 0.12 10.41
N LEU A 202 -7.31 0.46 9.12
CA LEU A 202 -6.18 0.65 8.20
C LEU A 202 -5.64 2.08 8.26
N ASN A 203 -5.27 2.52 9.47
CA ASN A 203 -4.93 3.93 9.77
C ASN A 203 -3.59 4.41 9.19
N ILE A 204 -2.73 3.50 8.73
CA ILE A 204 -1.49 3.84 8.03
C ILE A 204 -1.73 3.60 6.54
N CYS A 205 -1.33 4.54 5.68
CA CYS A 205 -1.51 4.42 4.23
C CYS A 205 -0.17 4.28 3.50
N ASN A 206 -0.15 3.46 2.44
CA ASN A 206 0.89 3.49 1.43
C ASN A 206 0.45 4.39 0.28
N ILE A 207 1.26 5.38 -0.09
CA ILE A 207 1.05 6.18 -1.31
C ILE A 207 2.05 5.72 -2.37
N LEU A 208 1.52 5.31 -3.52
CA LEU A 208 2.25 5.10 -4.76
C LEU A 208 1.89 6.22 -5.73
N ASP A 209 2.82 7.13 -5.96
CA ASP A 209 2.70 8.30 -6.85
C ASP A 209 4.12 8.82 -7.12
N GLN A 210 4.30 10.04 -7.62
CA GLN A 210 5.60 10.64 -7.90
C GLN A 210 5.78 11.95 -7.14
N LYS A 211 7.02 12.21 -6.70
CA LYS A 211 7.46 13.45 -6.04
C LYS A 211 6.66 13.82 -4.78
N ILE A 212 6.06 12.84 -4.07
CA ILE A 212 5.24 13.13 -2.88
C ILE A 212 6.07 13.73 -1.76
N MET A 213 7.33 13.32 -1.58
CA MET A 213 8.19 13.92 -0.57
C MET A 213 8.32 15.44 -0.76
N ASP A 214 8.19 15.97 -1.97
CA ASP A 214 8.27 17.39 -2.28
C ASP A 214 6.89 18.02 -2.57
N ASN A 215 5.81 17.32 -2.20
CA ASN A 215 4.43 17.77 -2.36
C ASN A 215 3.70 17.86 -1.00
N PRO A 216 4.04 18.87 -0.17
CA PRO A 216 3.40 19.09 1.13
C PRO A 216 1.89 19.22 1.07
N LYS A 217 1.35 19.79 -0.01
CA LYS A 217 -0.09 19.90 -0.20
C LYS A 217 -0.77 18.53 -0.10
N VAL A 218 -0.23 17.52 -0.78
CA VAL A 218 -0.84 16.18 -0.80
C VAL A 218 -0.67 15.47 0.53
N TYR A 219 0.56 15.34 1.05
CA TYR A 219 0.73 14.57 2.29
C TYR A 219 0.12 15.25 3.52
N ASN A 220 0.06 16.60 3.57
CA ASN A 220 -0.65 17.30 4.64
C ASN A 220 -2.16 17.06 4.55
N LYS A 221 -2.75 17.01 3.35
CA LYS A 221 -4.19 16.69 3.21
C LYS A 221 -4.53 15.29 3.72
N TYR A 222 -3.69 14.29 3.41
CA TYR A 222 -3.85 12.93 3.96
C TYR A 222 -3.76 12.95 5.49
N LEU A 223 -2.68 13.52 6.03
CA LEU A 223 -2.37 13.44 7.46
C LEU A 223 -3.20 14.41 8.32
N ALA A 224 -3.88 15.37 7.70
CA ALA A 224 -4.91 16.18 8.35
C ALA A 224 -6.16 15.36 8.72
N GLN A 225 -6.41 14.25 8.03
CA GLN A 225 -7.51 13.34 8.39
C GLN A 225 -7.23 12.71 9.78
N PRO A 226 -8.21 12.70 10.70
CA PRO A 226 -7.98 12.24 12.07
C PRO A 226 -7.57 10.77 12.13
N ASN A 227 -8.07 9.93 11.21
CA ASN A 227 -7.86 8.48 11.23
C ASN A 227 -6.73 8.01 10.29
N ILE A 228 -5.98 8.93 9.67
CA ILE A 228 -4.78 8.61 8.87
C ILE A 228 -3.55 9.09 9.62
N ASP A 229 -2.77 8.16 10.16
CA ASP A 229 -1.74 8.42 11.18
C ASP A 229 -0.32 8.53 10.63
N ALA A 230 -0.04 7.91 9.48
CA ALA A 230 1.26 7.95 8.82
C ALA A 230 1.16 7.56 7.34
N ILE A 231 2.16 7.96 6.57
CA ILE A 231 2.32 7.57 5.17
C ILE A 231 3.63 6.79 5.01
N PHE A 232 3.54 5.61 4.40
CA PHE A 232 4.67 4.96 3.72
C PHE A 232 4.64 5.37 2.25
N TYR A 233 5.68 6.01 1.75
CA TYR A 233 5.73 6.50 0.38
C TYR A 233 6.65 5.61 -0.49
N THR A 234 6.10 5.11 -1.59
CA THR A 234 6.81 4.33 -2.60
C THR A 234 6.67 5.05 -3.94
N GLY A 235 7.73 5.71 -4.41
CA GLY A 235 7.62 6.52 -5.62
C GLY A 235 7.55 5.67 -6.90
N TYR A 236 6.58 5.96 -7.78
CA TYR A 236 6.39 5.25 -9.04
C TYR A 236 7.58 5.49 -9.98
N GLY A 237 8.43 4.47 -10.15
CA GLY A 237 9.69 4.56 -10.89
C GLY A 237 10.77 5.37 -10.18
N GLU A 238 10.63 5.64 -8.88
CA GLU A 238 11.63 6.33 -8.06
C GLU A 238 12.43 5.31 -7.24
N LYS A 239 13.70 5.60 -6.96
CA LYS A 239 14.60 4.67 -6.23
C LYS A 239 14.30 4.57 -4.74
N GLY A 240 13.78 5.65 -4.15
CA GLY A 240 13.61 5.83 -2.71
C GLY A 240 14.92 6.21 -2.00
N ASP A 241 14.97 7.42 -1.43
CA ASP A 241 16.15 7.94 -0.74
C ASP A 241 16.05 7.79 0.81
N GLY A 242 14.95 7.22 1.32
CA GLY A 242 14.69 7.08 2.75
C GLY A 242 14.48 8.39 3.48
N ARG A 243 13.99 9.43 2.79
CA ARG A 243 13.64 10.70 3.43
C ARG A 243 12.49 10.46 4.41
N ILE A 244 12.60 11.08 5.58
CA ILE A 244 11.51 11.17 6.56
C ILE A 244 11.13 12.65 6.69
N LYS A 245 9.87 12.97 6.40
CA LYS A 245 9.29 14.30 6.62
C LYS A 245 8.13 14.19 7.59
N PHE A 246 7.71 15.32 8.14
CA PHE A 246 6.54 15.42 8.98
C PHE A 246 5.54 16.37 8.35
N SER A 247 4.27 16.00 8.45
CA SER A 247 3.15 16.91 8.21
C SER A 247 3.09 18.02 9.26
N ASP A 248 2.31 19.05 8.98
CA ASP A 248 2.16 20.22 9.85
C ASP A 248 1.62 19.84 11.25
N ASN A 249 0.86 18.75 11.36
CA ASN A 249 0.35 18.23 12.64
C ASN A 249 1.24 17.11 13.26
N GLY A 250 2.47 16.95 12.76
CA GLY A 250 3.48 16.08 13.38
C GLY A 250 3.33 14.59 13.09
N LYS A 251 2.57 14.20 12.05
CA LYS A 251 2.50 12.81 11.58
C LYS A 251 3.56 12.53 10.50
N PRO A 252 4.21 11.36 10.49
CA PRO A 252 5.34 11.09 9.60
C PRO A 252 4.94 10.68 8.18
N VAL A 253 5.78 11.08 7.22
CA VAL A 253 5.84 10.60 5.83
C VAL A 253 7.19 9.92 5.64
N ILE A 254 7.19 8.62 5.39
CA ILE A 254 8.35 7.74 5.41
C ILE A 254 8.59 7.19 4.00
N GLU A 255 9.61 7.67 3.32
CA GLU A 255 9.98 7.20 1.98
C GLU A 255 10.69 5.85 2.01
N GLN A 256 10.46 5.01 1.00
CA GLN A 256 11.26 3.82 0.73
C GLN A 256 12.76 4.14 0.80
N ARG A 257 13.53 3.28 1.48
CA ARG A 257 14.99 3.44 1.59
C ARG A 257 15.77 2.27 1.01
N SER A 258 15.14 1.10 0.98
CA SER A 258 15.61 -0.10 0.29
C SER A 258 14.41 -0.79 -0.33
N VAL A 259 14.65 -1.62 -1.34
CA VAL A 259 13.62 -2.42 -2.00
C VAL A 259 14.12 -3.85 -2.12
N LEU A 260 13.23 -4.82 -1.97
CA LEU A 260 13.49 -6.23 -2.25
C LEU A 260 12.63 -6.61 -3.45
N TRP A 261 13.24 -6.68 -4.64
CA TRP A 261 12.58 -6.87 -5.93
C TRP A 261 13.57 -7.44 -6.95
N GLU A 262 13.35 -8.68 -7.38
CA GLU A 262 14.18 -9.36 -8.39
C GLU A 262 14.19 -8.61 -9.73
N GLY A 263 15.37 -8.24 -10.21
CA GLY A 263 15.54 -7.64 -11.53
C GLY A 263 14.85 -6.28 -11.71
N ILE A 264 14.66 -5.52 -10.63
CA ILE A 264 14.06 -4.17 -10.69
C ILE A 264 14.81 -3.27 -11.71
N ASP A 265 14.12 -2.28 -12.27
CA ASP A 265 14.68 -1.34 -13.25
C ASP A 265 15.27 -2.01 -14.52
N GLY A 266 14.73 -3.17 -14.92
CA GLY A 266 15.15 -3.88 -16.13
C GLY A 266 16.37 -4.77 -15.95
N GLY A 267 16.51 -5.43 -14.79
CA GLY A 267 17.57 -6.39 -14.50
C GLY A 267 18.66 -5.88 -13.55
N SER A 268 18.41 -4.80 -12.79
CA SER A 268 19.33 -4.34 -11.75
C SER A 268 19.34 -5.28 -10.54
N ASN A 269 20.51 -5.39 -9.89
CA ASN A 269 20.68 -6.08 -8.61
C ASN A 269 20.28 -5.25 -7.39
N ARG A 270 19.74 -4.03 -7.59
CA ARG A 270 19.35 -3.10 -6.51
C ARG A 270 18.38 -3.73 -5.51
N GLY A 271 17.52 -4.63 -5.98
CA GLY A 271 16.50 -5.31 -5.19
C GLY A 271 16.84 -6.73 -4.76
N GLU A 272 18.10 -7.16 -4.90
CA GLU A 272 18.56 -8.47 -4.40
C GLU A 272 18.83 -8.45 -2.90
N GLU A 273 18.67 -9.60 -2.24
CA GLU A 273 18.85 -9.80 -0.81
C GLU A 273 20.22 -9.29 -0.33
N SER A 274 21.29 -9.63 -1.06
CA SER A 274 22.66 -9.24 -0.73
C SER A 274 22.87 -7.72 -0.75
N THR A 275 22.25 -7.02 -1.70
CA THR A 275 22.28 -5.57 -1.81
C THR A 275 21.54 -4.92 -0.65
N VAL A 276 20.36 -5.42 -0.29
CA VAL A 276 19.57 -4.91 0.83
C VAL A 276 20.31 -5.12 2.17
N ILE A 277 20.91 -6.30 2.38
CA ILE A 277 21.77 -6.58 3.55
C ILE A 277 22.91 -5.55 3.63
N SER A 278 23.66 -5.39 2.54
CA SER A 278 24.82 -4.49 2.48
C SER A 278 24.43 -3.04 2.77
N GLN A 279 23.30 -2.59 2.21
CA GLN A 279 22.76 -1.25 2.45
C GLN A 279 22.41 -1.03 3.92
N ILE A 280 21.65 -1.95 4.54
CA ILE A 280 21.24 -1.81 5.94
C ILE A 280 22.46 -1.82 6.85
N ASN A 281 23.39 -2.77 6.67
CA ASN A 281 24.58 -2.90 7.49
C ASN A 281 25.57 -1.73 7.33
N SER A 282 25.47 -0.96 6.24
CA SER A 282 26.29 0.24 6.02
C SER A 282 25.77 1.51 6.71
N ARG A 283 24.50 1.51 7.16
CA ARG A 283 23.84 2.70 7.72
C ARG A 283 24.14 2.85 9.21
N SER A 284 24.05 4.09 9.70
CA SER A 284 24.32 4.39 11.11
C SER A 284 23.27 3.77 12.03
N ALA A 285 23.70 3.34 13.21
CA ALA A 285 22.84 2.84 14.27
C ALA A 285 22.50 3.98 15.23
N ASN A 286 21.72 4.96 14.75
CA ASN A 286 21.35 6.16 15.51
C ASN A 286 19.83 6.42 15.41
N PRO A 287 19.03 6.00 16.39
CA PRO A 287 17.57 6.18 16.36
C PRO A 287 17.15 7.66 16.47
N HIS A 288 18.05 8.58 16.78
CA HIS A 288 17.75 10.02 16.82
C HIS A 288 18.06 10.74 15.51
N SER A 289 18.31 10.00 14.44
CA SER A 289 18.48 10.50 13.07
C SER A 289 17.65 9.67 12.10
N ALA A 290 17.14 10.29 11.03
CA ALA A 290 16.52 9.54 9.93
C ALA A 290 17.47 8.48 9.34
N ASP A 291 18.79 8.70 9.46
CA ASP A 291 19.79 7.73 9.03
C ASP A 291 19.77 6.40 9.80
N GLY A 292 19.16 6.37 10.99
CA GLY A 292 18.96 5.17 11.80
C GLY A 292 17.76 4.30 11.42
N TYR A 293 17.06 4.62 10.33
CA TYR A 293 15.82 3.95 9.93
C TYR A 293 15.88 3.46 8.49
N THR A 294 15.46 2.21 8.25
CA THR A 294 15.24 1.68 6.90
C THR A 294 13.83 1.12 6.77
N PHE A 295 13.02 1.78 5.95
CA PHE A 295 11.83 1.17 5.37
C PHE A 295 12.22 0.37 4.12
N VAL A 296 12.03 -0.95 4.17
CA VAL A 296 12.21 -1.87 3.04
C VAL A 296 10.85 -2.19 2.41
N PHE A 297 10.68 -1.84 1.13
CA PHE A 297 9.50 -2.25 0.37
C PHE A 297 9.75 -3.59 -0.32
N VAL A 298 8.83 -4.54 -0.21
CA VAL A 298 9.01 -5.91 -0.71
C VAL A 298 8.04 -6.18 -1.84
N HIS A 299 8.57 -6.50 -3.03
CA HIS A 299 7.78 -6.82 -4.20
C HIS A 299 7.22 -8.25 -4.12
N CYS A 300 5.91 -8.37 -3.93
CA CYS A 300 5.27 -9.63 -3.58
C CYS A 300 5.41 -10.74 -4.65
N TRP A 301 5.53 -10.37 -5.93
CA TRP A 301 5.58 -11.32 -7.03
C TRP A 301 6.94 -11.99 -7.22
N THR A 302 8.02 -11.39 -6.69
CA THR A 302 9.38 -11.94 -6.88
C THR A 302 10.11 -12.22 -5.59
N LYS A 303 9.64 -11.71 -4.44
CA LYS A 303 10.30 -11.87 -3.15
C LYS A 303 9.28 -12.23 -2.09
N ASN A 304 9.44 -13.40 -1.48
CA ASN A 304 8.53 -13.96 -0.48
C ASN A 304 9.10 -13.84 0.95
N GLN A 305 8.43 -14.44 1.94
CA GLN A 305 8.93 -14.45 3.32
C GLN A 305 10.31 -15.10 3.48
N GLN A 306 10.67 -16.09 2.64
CA GLN A 306 12.02 -16.65 2.65
C GLN A 306 13.08 -15.64 2.20
N SER A 307 12.80 -14.84 1.16
CA SER A 307 13.69 -13.73 0.76
C SER A 307 13.87 -12.71 1.87
N ILE A 308 12.80 -12.34 2.58
CA ILE A 308 12.86 -11.43 3.73
C ILE A 308 13.71 -12.04 4.84
N LYS A 309 13.48 -13.32 5.20
CA LYS A 309 14.25 -14.02 6.21
C LYS A 309 15.75 -14.07 5.89
N THR A 310 16.09 -14.30 4.62
CA THR A 310 17.48 -14.25 4.14
C THR A 310 18.12 -12.89 4.39
N VAL A 311 17.38 -11.79 4.17
CA VAL A 311 17.87 -10.44 4.52
C VAL A 311 18.11 -10.33 6.02
N ILE A 312 17.11 -10.71 6.83
CA ILE A 312 17.17 -10.61 8.30
C ILE A 312 18.37 -11.39 8.86
N ASP A 313 18.63 -12.59 8.33
CA ASP A 313 19.75 -13.44 8.77
C ASP A 313 21.13 -12.87 8.42
N GLY A 314 21.20 -11.92 7.49
CA GLY A 314 22.43 -11.22 7.11
C GLY A 314 22.67 -9.90 7.85
N LEU A 315 21.74 -9.44 8.69
CA LEU A 315 21.85 -8.15 9.37
C LEU A 315 22.80 -8.21 10.57
N ASN A 316 23.49 -7.09 10.84
CA ASN A 316 24.37 -6.96 12.01
C ASN A 316 23.59 -7.02 13.34
N ASP A 317 24.27 -7.41 14.43
CA ASP A 317 23.70 -7.53 15.78
C ASP A 317 23.04 -6.26 16.33
N ASN A 318 23.40 -5.08 15.81
CA ASN A 318 22.84 -3.78 16.21
C ASN A 318 21.67 -3.34 15.31
N VAL A 319 21.10 -4.23 14.51
CA VAL A 319 19.90 -3.97 13.72
C VAL A 319 18.67 -4.56 14.42
N ARG A 320 17.55 -3.83 14.40
CA ARG A 320 16.27 -4.26 14.98
C ARG A 320 15.20 -4.26 13.91
N VAL A 321 14.65 -5.42 13.61
CA VAL A 321 13.51 -5.58 12.71
C VAL A 321 12.24 -5.46 13.55
N VAL A 322 11.39 -4.49 13.22
CA VAL A 322 10.20 -4.14 14.01
C VAL A 322 8.93 -4.10 13.14
N PRO A 323 7.74 -4.34 13.72
CA PRO A 323 6.45 -4.14 13.05
C PRO A 323 6.30 -2.71 12.53
N VAL A 324 5.49 -2.54 11.48
CA VAL A 324 5.26 -1.25 10.83
C VAL A 324 4.74 -0.18 11.79
N ASP A 325 3.82 -0.54 12.69
CA ASP A 325 3.24 0.40 13.66
C ASP A 325 4.26 0.84 14.73
N GLN A 326 5.12 -0.07 15.20
CA GLN A 326 6.26 0.29 16.05
C GLN A 326 7.25 1.20 15.34
N PHE A 327 7.58 0.91 14.07
CA PHE A 327 8.47 1.73 13.26
C PHE A 327 7.95 3.17 13.14
N VAL A 328 6.64 3.34 12.89
CA VAL A 328 6.00 4.66 12.84
C VAL A 328 6.10 5.38 14.18
N GLN A 329 5.81 4.70 15.29
CA GLN A 329 5.88 5.31 16.61
C GLN A 329 7.31 5.72 16.99
N LEU A 330 8.31 4.88 16.70
CA LEU A 330 9.74 5.19 16.88
C LEU A 330 10.14 6.42 16.08
N VAL A 331 9.83 6.45 14.78
CA VAL A 331 10.09 7.62 13.92
C VAL A 331 9.43 8.88 14.51
N LYS A 332 8.16 8.78 14.91
CA LYS A 332 7.41 9.91 15.43
C LYS A 332 7.99 10.48 16.72
N GLN A 333 8.33 9.63 17.69
CA GLN A 333 8.80 10.10 19.00
C GLN A 333 10.26 10.55 18.98
N ASN A 334 11.10 9.98 18.11
CA ASN A 334 12.52 10.33 18.02
C ASN A 334 12.79 11.52 17.09
N LEU A 335 12.07 11.63 15.97
CA LEU A 335 12.36 12.60 14.91
C LEU A 335 11.29 13.68 14.73
N GLY A 336 10.09 13.48 15.31
CA GLY A 336 8.98 14.41 15.19
C GLY A 336 9.13 15.68 16.05
N PRO A 337 8.18 16.63 15.93
CA PRO A 337 8.17 17.82 16.76
C PRO A 337 8.08 17.44 18.26
N LYS A 338 8.84 18.17 19.10
CA LYS A 338 8.90 17.99 20.55
C LYS A 338 7.94 18.89 21.30
#